data_AF-A0A537B347-F1
#
_entry.id   AF-A0A537B347-F1
#
_cell.length_a   1.000
_cell.length_b   1.000
_cell.length_c   1.000
_cell.angle_alpha   90.00
_cell.angle_beta   90.00
_cell.angle_gamma   90.00
#
_symmetry.space_group_name_H-M   'P 1'
#
loop_
_entity.id
_entity.type
_entity.pdbx_description
1 polymer ?
#
loop_
_entity_poly.entity_id
_entity_poly.type
_entity_poly.pdbx_seq_one_letter_code
_entity_poly.pdbx_strand_id
1 'polypeptide(L)'
;MNANDDTKTGVNKSVRFDQLERKSDNLQSRRTFLTASGLLAATGAVATGALSQAVSAATKETASQPLPLPADFATAAQTPPEVPKLPMTGATLFARACKAEGLAALFCCPGNYTVTHAMAKIGIPVYTGRDERSMSHAADAFTRATGEVSATSGTEGPGFTNLISGLANAKAARTPVLFIASNKSVREE
;
A
#
# COMPACT_ATOMS: atom_id res chain seq x y z
N MET A 1 -58.02 3.33 -13.25
CA MET A 1 -57.56 1.94 -13.47
C MET A 1 -56.20 1.77 -12.83
N ASN A 2 -56.02 0.63 -12.18
CA ASN A 2 -54.82 0.20 -11.45
C ASN A 2 -53.75 -0.36 -12.43
N ALA A 3 -52.46 -0.30 -12.04
CA ALA A 3 -51.42 -1.35 -12.17
C ALA A 3 -50.00 -0.82 -12.54
N ASN A 4 -49.09 -1.01 -11.57
CA ASN A 4 -47.63 -1.20 -11.60
C ASN A 4 -46.87 -1.22 -12.95
N ASP A 5 -45.71 -0.55 -12.96
CA ASP A 5 -44.43 -1.20 -13.27
C ASP A 5 -43.25 -0.49 -12.58
N ASP A 6 -42.61 -1.21 -11.66
CA ASP A 6 -41.41 -0.86 -10.91
C ASP A 6 -40.19 -1.49 -11.61
N THR A 7 -39.35 -0.72 -12.30
CA THR A 7 -37.98 -1.17 -12.62
C THR A 7 -36.94 -0.03 -12.64
N LYS A 8 -36.33 0.18 -11.47
CA LYS A 8 -34.88 0.39 -11.24
C LYS A 8 -34.12 1.42 -12.12
N THR A 9 -34.05 2.66 -11.64
CA THR A 9 -32.87 3.53 -11.84
C THR A 9 -32.36 4.02 -10.49
N GLY A 10 -31.58 3.17 -9.82
CA GLY A 10 -30.89 3.49 -8.56
C GLY A 10 -29.71 4.43 -8.79
N VAL A 11 -29.98 5.69 -9.08
CA VAL A 11 -28.98 6.77 -8.97
C VAL A 11 -28.73 6.97 -7.49
N ASN A 12 -27.71 6.32 -6.94
CA ASN A 12 -27.40 6.44 -5.52
C ASN A 12 -26.80 7.83 -5.25
N LYS A 13 -27.64 8.66 -4.61
CA LYS A 13 -27.35 9.99 -4.10
C LYS A 13 -26.15 9.93 -3.15
N SER A 14 -25.29 10.95 -3.25
CA SER A 14 -24.23 11.34 -2.31
C SER A 14 -24.26 10.62 -0.96
N VAL A 15 -23.33 9.68 -0.75
CA VAL A 15 -23.11 9.08 0.56
C VAL A 15 -22.52 10.17 1.46
N ARG A 16 -23.37 10.73 2.34
CA ARG A 16 -22.95 11.67 3.39
C ARG A 16 -22.03 10.93 4.37
N PHE A 17 -20.88 11.53 4.64
CA PHE A 17 -19.84 11.03 5.55
C PHE A 17 -20.28 10.84 7.01
N ASP A 18 -21.49 11.27 7.38
CA ASP A 18 -22.02 11.22 8.76
C ASP A 18 -22.53 9.85 9.21
N GLN A 19 -22.75 8.88 8.31
CA GLN A 19 -23.39 7.60 8.66
C GLN A 19 -22.44 6.41 8.88
N LEU A 20 -21.14 6.64 9.00
CA LEU A 20 -20.18 5.58 9.37
C LEU A 20 -19.82 5.67 10.86
N GLU A 21 -20.79 5.46 11.74
CA GLU A 21 -20.49 5.06 13.12
C GLU A 21 -19.92 3.64 13.10
N ARG A 22 -18.58 3.56 13.09
CA ARG A 22 -17.87 2.30 13.32
C ARG A 22 -18.09 1.87 14.77
N LYS A 23 -18.89 0.83 14.94
CA LYS A 23 -19.00 0.04 16.18
C LYS A 23 -17.58 -0.22 16.71
N SER A 24 -17.25 0.42 17.83
CA SER A 24 -15.91 0.43 18.39
C SER A 24 -15.62 -0.89 19.10
N ASP A 25 -15.28 -1.91 18.32
CA ASP A 25 -14.60 -3.07 18.88
C ASP A 25 -13.19 -2.64 19.31
N ASN A 26 -12.83 -3.06 20.51
CA ASN A 26 -11.67 -2.67 21.33
C ASN A 26 -10.31 -2.87 20.63
N LEU A 27 -10.03 -2.05 19.62
CA LEU A 27 -8.74 -1.93 18.97
C LEU A 27 -8.12 -0.63 19.46
N GLN A 28 -7.05 -0.74 20.25
CA GLN A 28 -6.21 0.41 20.57
C GLN A 28 -5.72 1.05 19.27
N SER A 29 -6.41 2.10 18.85
CA SER A 29 -6.04 2.89 17.68
C SER A 29 -4.72 3.59 17.97
N ARG A 30 -3.83 3.65 16.96
CA ARG A 30 -2.56 4.40 17.03
C ARG A 30 -2.75 5.87 17.47
N ARG A 31 -3.97 6.42 17.32
CA ARG A 31 -4.36 7.75 17.82
C ARG A 31 -4.33 7.86 19.35
N THR A 32 -4.69 6.81 20.09
CA THR A 32 -4.70 6.81 21.57
C THR A 32 -3.30 6.75 22.17
N PHE A 33 -2.35 6.15 21.46
CA PHE A 33 -0.94 6.08 21.88
C PHE A 33 -0.25 7.45 21.83
N LEU A 34 -0.51 8.24 20.78
CA LEU A 34 0.14 9.54 20.59
C LEU A 34 -0.33 10.60 21.61
N THR A 35 -1.57 10.53 22.08
CA THR A 35 -2.07 11.42 23.15
C THR A 35 -1.45 11.10 24.51
N ALA A 36 -1.07 9.84 24.78
CA ALA A 36 -0.38 9.47 26.01
C ALA A 36 1.09 9.92 26.03
N SER A 37 1.76 9.94 24.88
CA SER A 37 3.17 10.34 24.79
C SER A 37 3.38 11.87 24.84
N GLY A 38 2.36 12.67 24.50
CA GLY A 38 2.44 14.14 24.52
C GLY A 38 2.63 14.75 25.92
N LEU A 39 2.33 14.01 26.99
CA LEU A 39 2.42 14.51 28.37
C LEU A 39 3.85 14.45 28.95
N LEU A 40 4.76 13.68 28.35
CA LEU A 40 6.12 13.48 28.86
C LEU A 40 7.15 14.48 28.33
N ALA A 41 6.82 15.28 27.32
CA ALA A 41 7.75 16.23 26.71
C ALA A 41 7.87 17.58 27.46
N ALA A 42 7.10 17.80 28.52
CA ALA A 42 7.00 19.10 29.19
C ALA A 42 7.96 19.31 30.39
N THR A 43 8.72 18.29 30.83
CA THR A 43 9.66 18.43 31.95
C THR A 43 11.09 18.17 31.48
N GLY A 44 11.77 19.24 31.08
CA GLY A 44 13.21 19.22 30.85
C GLY A 44 13.96 18.96 32.15
N ALA A 45 14.72 17.86 32.20
CA ALA A 45 15.76 17.68 33.19
C ALA A 45 16.92 16.86 32.57
N VAL A 46 18.11 17.40 32.80
CA VAL A 46 19.41 17.01 32.28
C VAL A 46 19.78 15.60 32.78
N ALA A 47 20.07 14.68 31.87
CA ALA A 47 20.68 13.39 32.21
C ALA A 47 21.67 12.97 31.11
N THR A 48 22.88 13.54 31.16
CA THR A 48 24.01 13.23 30.27
C THR A 48 24.53 11.79 30.39
N GLY A 49 24.02 10.98 31.32
CA GLY A 49 24.30 9.54 31.42
C GLY A 49 23.30 8.62 30.70
N ALA A 50 22.10 9.10 30.38
CA ALA A 50 21.05 8.29 29.74
C ALA A 50 21.28 8.11 28.22
N LEU A 51 22.07 8.99 27.60
CA LEU A 51 22.31 8.98 26.16
C LEU A 51 23.15 7.75 25.74
N SER A 52 24.11 7.32 26.55
CA SER A 52 24.92 6.12 26.26
C SER A 52 24.13 4.81 26.38
N GLN A 53 23.17 4.72 27.30
CA GLN A 53 22.29 3.55 27.40
C GLN A 53 21.21 3.53 26.31
N ALA A 54 20.72 4.69 25.88
CA ALA A 54 19.77 4.80 24.77
C ALA A 54 20.40 4.39 23.43
N VAL A 55 21.67 4.74 23.19
CA VAL A 55 22.40 4.32 21.98
C VAL A 55 22.71 2.82 22.01
N SER A 56 23.06 2.26 23.18
CA SER A 56 23.34 0.82 23.30
C SER A 56 22.08 -0.07 23.24
N ALA A 57 20.91 0.48 23.55
CA ALA A 57 19.62 -0.20 23.37
C ALA A 57 19.15 -0.17 21.90
N ALA A 58 19.62 0.77 21.09
CA ALA A 58 19.27 0.90 19.68
C ALA A 58 19.99 -0.13 18.77
N THR A 59 21.08 -0.74 19.23
CA THR A 59 21.84 -1.79 18.50
C THR A 59 21.38 -3.21 18.80
N LYS A 60 20.37 -3.39 19.67
CA LYS A 60 19.77 -4.71 19.83
C LYS A 60 18.79 -4.91 18.68
N GLU A 61 19.24 -5.62 17.63
CA GLU A 61 18.35 -6.23 16.64
C GLU A 61 17.29 -7.00 17.43
N THR A 62 16.12 -6.37 17.57
CA THR A 62 14.99 -6.98 18.25
C THR A 62 14.56 -8.10 17.32
N ALA A 63 14.88 -9.34 17.71
CA ALA A 63 14.45 -10.55 17.01
C ALA A 63 13.00 -10.35 16.58
N SER A 64 12.79 -10.23 15.27
CA SER A 64 11.52 -9.79 14.71
C SER A 64 10.46 -10.79 15.11
N GLN A 65 9.56 -10.40 16.00
CA GLN A 65 8.34 -11.17 16.22
C GLN A 65 7.67 -11.37 14.85
N PRO A 66 7.29 -12.60 14.46
CA PRO A 66 6.64 -12.84 13.19
C PRO A 66 5.45 -11.89 13.06
N LEU A 67 5.32 -11.24 11.89
CA LEU A 67 4.13 -10.42 11.62
C LEU A 67 2.91 -11.32 11.82
N PRO A 68 1.95 -10.96 12.68
CA PRO A 68 0.74 -11.74 12.86
C PRO A 68 0.00 -11.75 11.53
N LEU A 69 0.00 -12.91 10.86
CA LEU A 69 -0.72 -13.09 9.61
C LEU A 69 -2.22 -13.16 9.92
N PRO A 70 -3.08 -12.52 9.12
CA PRO A 70 -4.52 -12.72 9.22
C PRO A 70 -4.86 -14.21 9.12
N ALA A 71 -5.82 -14.70 9.92
CA ALA A 71 -6.25 -16.10 9.85
C ALA A 71 -6.71 -16.49 8.43
N ASP A 72 -7.31 -15.53 7.73
CA ASP A 72 -7.81 -15.66 6.36
C ASP A 72 -6.70 -15.93 5.34
N PHE A 73 -5.44 -15.64 5.65
CA PHE A 73 -4.31 -15.87 4.74
C PHE A 73 -4.11 -17.37 4.47
N ALA A 74 -4.33 -18.22 5.48
CA ALA A 74 -4.25 -19.67 5.34
C ALA A 74 -5.37 -20.21 4.43
N THR A 75 -6.57 -19.64 4.54
CA THR A 75 -7.73 -19.97 3.69
C THR A 75 -7.56 -19.46 2.27
N ALA A 76 -7.04 -18.24 2.09
CA ALA A 76 -6.72 -17.67 0.78
C ALA A 76 -5.69 -18.53 0.03
N ALA A 77 -4.67 -19.03 0.74
CA ALA A 77 -3.66 -19.92 0.17
C ALA A 77 -4.22 -21.27 -0.32
N GLN A 78 -5.36 -21.71 0.22
CA GLN A 78 -6.02 -22.97 -0.14
C GLN A 78 -7.05 -22.80 -1.26
N THR A 79 -7.46 -21.57 -1.55
CA THR A 79 -8.43 -21.28 -2.61
C THR A 79 -7.74 -21.47 -3.96
N PRO A 80 -8.25 -22.36 -4.86
CA PRO A 80 -7.65 -22.54 -6.17
C PRO A 80 -7.61 -21.20 -6.93
N PRO A 81 -6.48 -20.81 -7.53
CA PRO A 81 -6.40 -19.58 -8.28
C PRO A 81 -7.37 -19.67 -9.47
N GLU A 82 -8.16 -18.62 -9.68
CA GLU A 82 -8.98 -18.52 -10.87
C GLU A 82 -8.07 -18.55 -12.10
N VAL A 83 -8.22 -19.57 -12.93
CA VAL A 83 -7.41 -19.70 -14.15
C VAL A 83 -7.95 -18.70 -15.18
N PRO A 84 -7.18 -17.68 -15.57
CA PRO A 84 -7.62 -16.72 -16.55
C PRO A 84 -7.85 -17.39 -17.90
N LYS A 85 -8.96 -17.03 -18.57
CA LYS A 85 -9.20 -17.43 -19.97
C LYS A 85 -8.19 -16.75 -20.90
N LEU A 86 -7.34 -17.55 -21.54
CA LEU A 86 -6.35 -17.11 -22.53
C LEU A 86 -7.02 -16.90 -23.91
N PRO A 87 -6.48 -16.00 -24.77
CA PRO A 87 -5.20 -15.29 -24.64
C PRO A 87 -5.28 -13.99 -23.83
N MET A 88 -4.36 -13.79 -22.87
CA MET A 88 -4.14 -12.50 -22.21
C MET A 88 -2.68 -12.28 -21.86
N THR A 89 -2.25 -11.03 -21.78
CA THR A 89 -0.88 -10.67 -21.38
C THR A 89 -0.72 -10.77 -19.86
N GLY A 90 0.49 -11.12 -19.40
CA GLY A 90 0.80 -11.18 -17.96
C GLY A 90 0.55 -9.84 -17.24
N ALA A 91 0.77 -8.72 -17.90
CA ALA A 91 0.45 -7.40 -17.35
C ALA A 91 -1.05 -7.18 -17.15
N THR A 92 -1.89 -7.67 -18.07
CA THR A 92 -3.36 -7.59 -17.92
C THR A 92 -3.83 -8.46 -16.76
N LEU A 93 -3.27 -9.67 -16.63
CA LEU A 93 -3.55 -10.57 -15.52
C LEU A 93 -3.16 -9.91 -14.18
N PHE A 94 -1.95 -9.39 -14.10
CA PHE A 94 -1.43 -8.70 -12.91
C PHE A 94 -2.28 -7.48 -12.54
N ALA A 95 -2.68 -6.67 -13.52
CA ALA A 95 -3.56 -5.53 -13.28
C ALA A 95 -4.92 -5.96 -12.70
N ARG A 96 -5.53 -7.03 -13.23
CA ARG A 96 -6.79 -7.57 -12.70
C ARG A 96 -6.64 -8.04 -11.26
N ALA A 97 -5.55 -8.72 -10.94
CA ALA A 97 -5.25 -9.15 -9.57
C ALA A 97 -5.15 -7.92 -8.64
N CYS A 98 -4.36 -6.90 -9.01
CA CYS A 98 -4.28 -5.67 -8.23
C CYS A 98 -5.63 -4.97 -8.04
N LYS A 99 -6.52 -5.01 -9.05
CA LYS A 99 -7.87 -4.46 -8.91
C LYS A 99 -8.72 -5.23 -7.92
N ALA A 100 -8.67 -6.56 -7.99
CA ALA A 100 -9.42 -7.45 -7.10
C ALA A 100 -8.97 -7.27 -5.64
N GLU A 101 -7.67 -7.08 -5.43
CA GLU A 101 -7.05 -6.78 -4.12
C GLU A 101 -7.26 -5.32 -3.66
N GLY A 102 -7.92 -4.48 -4.45
CA GLY A 102 -8.23 -3.11 -4.07
C GLY A 102 -7.04 -2.15 -4.08
N LEU A 103 -6.06 -2.34 -4.98
CA LEU A 103 -4.95 -1.40 -5.16
C LEU A 103 -5.49 -0.01 -5.58
N ALA A 104 -5.20 1.00 -4.77
CA ALA A 104 -5.78 2.33 -4.93
C ALA A 104 -5.08 3.20 -5.97
N ALA A 105 -3.75 3.09 -6.10
CA ALA A 105 -2.97 3.93 -7.01
C ALA A 105 -1.61 3.32 -7.33
N LEU A 106 -1.10 3.64 -8.52
CA LEU A 106 0.27 3.38 -8.95
C LEU A 106 1.04 4.70 -9.13
N PHE A 107 2.20 4.83 -8.49
CA PHE A 107 3.13 5.94 -8.67
C PHE A 107 4.37 5.46 -9.42
N CYS A 108 4.76 6.10 -10.52
CA CYS A 108 5.97 5.64 -11.24
C CYS A 108 6.61 6.74 -12.09
N CYS A 109 7.91 6.62 -12.32
CA CYS A 109 8.51 7.24 -13.50
C CYS A 109 8.15 6.38 -14.73
N PRO A 110 7.77 6.98 -15.88
CA PRO A 110 7.48 6.21 -17.08
C PRO A 110 8.66 5.32 -17.50
N GLY A 111 8.40 4.02 -17.67
CA GLY A 111 9.42 3.04 -18.09
C GLY A 111 8.86 1.63 -18.24
N ASN A 112 8.10 1.16 -17.25
CA ASN A 112 7.38 -0.13 -17.33
C ASN A 112 6.00 0.02 -17.98
N TYR A 113 5.98 0.46 -19.24
CA TYR A 113 4.74 0.83 -19.96
C TYR A 113 3.71 -0.30 -20.03
N THR A 114 4.15 -1.55 -20.15
CA THR A 114 3.25 -2.71 -20.25
C THR A 114 2.37 -2.83 -19.01
N VAL A 115 2.94 -2.71 -17.80
CA VAL A 115 2.19 -2.75 -16.54
C VAL A 115 1.44 -1.45 -16.32
N THR A 116 2.07 -0.30 -16.53
CA THR A 116 1.46 1.01 -16.30
C THR A 116 0.20 1.20 -17.16
N HIS A 117 0.24 0.85 -18.44
CA HIS A 117 -0.94 0.93 -19.31
C HIS A 117 -2.00 -0.10 -18.96
N ALA A 118 -1.61 -1.32 -18.55
CA ALA A 118 -2.57 -2.32 -18.12
C ALA A 118 -3.36 -1.86 -16.88
N MET A 119 -2.66 -1.28 -15.88
CA MET A 119 -3.27 -0.69 -14.68
C MET A 119 -4.21 0.46 -15.01
N ALA A 120 -3.77 1.41 -15.84
CA ALA A 120 -4.61 2.54 -16.25
C ALA A 120 -5.88 2.06 -16.99
N LYS A 121 -5.75 1.06 -17.88
CA LYS A 121 -6.87 0.54 -18.69
C LYS A 121 -7.98 -0.07 -17.85
N ILE A 122 -7.66 -0.68 -16.72
CA ILE A 122 -8.66 -1.27 -15.81
C ILE A 122 -9.18 -0.26 -14.78
N GLY A 123 -8.73 0.98 -14.82
CA GLY A 123 -9.21 2.07 -13.97
C GLY A 123 -8.44 2.27 -12.67
N ILE A 124 -7.24 1.71 -12.51
CA ILE A 124 -6.36 2.07 -11.40
C ILE A 124 -5.67 3.39 -11.75
N PRO A 125 -5.79 4.45 -10.93
CA PRO A 125 -5.10 5.71 -11.13
C PRO A 125 -3.59 5.53 -11.21
N VAL A 126 -2.99 6.11 -12.26
CA VAL A 126 -1.54 6.11 -12.46
C VAL A 126 -1.03 7.54 -12.37
N TYR A 127 -0.21 7.81 -11.37
CA TYR A 127 0.49 9.08 -11.19
C TYR A 127 1.92 8.95 -11.68
N THR A 128 2.31 9.83 -12.60
CA THR A 128 3.65 9.82 -13.19
C THR A 128 4.50 10.96 -12.68
N GLY A 129 5.77 10.66 -12.43
CA GLY A 129 6.79 11.62 -12.00
C GLY A 129 8.01 11.61 -12.90
N ARG A 130 9.03 12.38 -12.53
CA ARG A 130 10.30 12.49 -13.29
C ARG A 130 11.44 11.67 -12.71
N ASP A 131 11.27 11.16 -11.49
CA ASP A 131 12.29 10.44 -10.74
C ASP A 131 11.59 9.34 -9.91
N GLU A 132 12.11 8.12 -9.98
CA GLU A 132 11.50 6.97 -9.32
C GLU A 132 11.58 7.08 -7.80
N ARG A 133 12.64 7.71 -7.27
CA ARG A 133 12.82 7.89 -5.83
C ARG A 133 11.68 8.74 -5.27
N SER A 134 11.43 9.91 -5.86
CA SER A 134 10.32 10.77 -5.45
C SER A 134 8.95 10.09 -5.60
N MET A 135 8.75 9.26 -6.63
CA MET A 135 7.51 8.46 -6.77
C MET A 135 7.36 7.37 -5.71
N SER A 136 8.46 6.72 -5.31
CA SER A 136 8.42 5.73 -4.22
C SER A 136 8.05 6.36 -2.87
N HIS A 137 8.54 7.56 -2.59
CA HIS A 137 8.16 8.31 -1.38
C HIS A 137 6.73 8.84 -1.47
N ALA A 138 6.26 9.22 -2.67
CA ALA A 138 4.87 9.62 -2.87
C ALA A 138 3.90 8.47 -2.60
N ALA A 139 4.23 7.24 -3.02
CA ALA A 139 3.44 6.05 -2.70
C ALA A 139 3.36 5.78 -1.19
N ASP A 140 4.51 5.82 -0.48
CA ASP A 140 4.54 5.70 0.98
C ASP A 140 3.69 6.79 1.66
N ALA A 141 3.84 8.04 1.23
CA ALA A 141 3.08 9.16 1.77
C ALA A 141 1.57 9.01 1.51
N PHE A 142 1.18 8.60 0.30
CA PHE A 142 -0.21 8.37 -0.06
C PHE A 142 -0.83 7.30 0.85
N THR A 143 -0.20 6.13 0.97
CA THR A 143 -0.73 5.05 1.80
C THR A 143 -0.87 5.45 3.27
N ARG A 144 0.05 6.25 3.79
CA ARG A 144 -0.03 6.75 5.17
C ARG A 144 -1.12 7.80 5.36
N ALA A 145 -1.36 8.64 4.35
CA ALA A 145 -2.35 9.70 4.41
C ALA A 145 -3.78 9.17 4.22
N THR A 146 -3.98 8.20 3.31
CA THR A 146 -5.31 7.67 2.97
C THR A 146 -5.67 6.41 3.75
N GLY A 147 -4.67 5.63 4.17
CA GLY A 147 -4.87 4.27 4.69
C GLY A 147 -5.08 3.22 3.59
N GLU A 148 -5.00 3.61 2.32
CA GLU A 148 -5.17 2.70 1.18
C GLU A 148 -3.82 2.20 0.64
N VAL A 149 -3.78 0.94 0.19
CA VAL A 149 -2.55 0.34 -0.36
C VAL A 149 -2.25 0.94 -1.73
N SER A 150 -1.00 1.40 -1.90
CA SER A 150 -0.49 1.93 -3.16
C SER A 150 0.66 1.07 -3.68
N ALA A 151 0.98 1.26 -4.96
CA ALA A 151 2.11 0.64 -5.62
C ALA A 151 3.07 1.69 -6.18
N THR A 152 4.33 1.30 -6.32
CA THR A 152 5.32 2.00 -7.12
C THR A 152 6.00 1.07 -8.11
N SER A 153 6.37 1.57 -9.28
CA SER A 153 7.09 0.78 -10.29
C SER A 153 8.34 1.47 -10.80
N GLY A 154 9.36 0.66 -11.07
CA GLY A 154 10.64 1.06 -11.65
C GLY A 154 11.04 0.08 -12.75
N THR A 155 11.62 0.61 -13.81
CA THR A 155 12.24 -0.20 -14.87
C THR A 155 13.49 -0.90 -14.34
N GLU A 156 13.92 -1.96 -15.02
CA GLU A 156 15.18 -2.64 -14.77
C GLU A 156 16.38 -1.68 -14.76
N GLY A 157 17.41 -2.00 -13.97
CA GLY A 157 18.59 -1.16 -13.82
C GLY A 157 18.31 0.10 -12.97
N PRO A 158 18.56 1.32 -13.49
CA PRO A 158 18.55 2.55 -12.68
C PRO A 158 17.20 2.81 -12.02
N GLY A 159 16.09 2.51 -12.71
CA GLY A 159 14.74 2.74 -12.19
C GLY A 159 14.48 1.95 -10.92
N PHE A 160 14.78 0.65 -10.91
CA PHE A 160 14.69 -0.21 -9.74
C PHE A 160 15.62 0.27 -8.62
N THR A 161 16.89 0.59 -8.93
CA THR A 161 17.84 1.03 -7.89
C THR A 161 17.42 2.34 -7.23
N ASN A 162 16.78 3.24 -7.97
CA ASN A 162 16.25 4.49 -7.43
C ASN A 162 15.08 4.27 -6.44
N LEU A 163 14.36 3.15 -6.53
CA LEU A 163 13.29 2.80 -5.59
C LEU A 163 13.81 2.29 -4.24
N ILE A 164 15.04 1.80 -4.16
CA ILE A 164 15.57 1.10 -2.97
C ILE A 164 15.51 1.98 -1.72
N SER A 165 15.82 3.27 -1.83
CA SER A 165 15.72 4.21 -0.71
C SER A 165 14.28 4.38 -0.23
N GLY A 166 13.30 4.40 -1.14
CA GLY A 166 11.88 4.44 -0.78
C GLY A 166 11.41 3.16 -0.12
N LEU A 167 11.85 1.99 -0.62
CA LEU A 167 11.56 0.69 -0.02
C LEU A 167 12.08 0.60 1.42
N ALA A 168 13.31 1.06 1.65
CA ALA A 168 13.90 1.10 2.98
C ALA A 168 13.08 1.99 3.93
N ASN A 169 12.64 3.16 3.46
CA ASN A 169 11.79 4.06 4.25
C ASN A 169 10.42 3.46 4.55
N ALA A 170 9.72 2.91 3.55
CA ALA A 170 8.41 2.27 3.72
C ALA A 170 8.51 1.08 4.70
N LYS A 171 9.58 0.28 4.60
CA LYS A 171 9.87 -0.80 5.55
C LYS A 171 10.08 -0.28 6.98
N ALA A 172 10.91 0.75 7.16
CA ALA A 172 11.15 1.35 8.47
C ALA A 172 9.88 1.96 9.08
N ALA A 173 9.02 2.55 8.25
CA ALA A 173 7.74 3.12 8.65
C ALA A 173 6.64 2.06 8.86
N ARG A 174 6.88 0.80 8.46
CA ARG A 174 5.89 -0.28 8.42
C ARG A 174 4.66 0.09 7.59
N THR A 175 4.90 0.69 6.43
CA THR A 175 3.87 1.09 5.47
C THR A 175 3.67 0.00 4.41
N PRO A 176 2.44 -0.45 4.12
CA PRO A 176 2.18 -1.45 3.09
C PRO A 176 2.18 -0.81 1.69
N VAL A 177 3.32 -0.85 1.00
CA VAL A 177 3.48 -0.37 -0.38
C VAL A 177 3.99 -1.51 -1.26
N LEU A 178 3.35 -1.71 -2.42
CA LEU A 178 3.78 -2.71 -3.41
C LEU A 178 4.87 -2.13 -4.32
N PHE A 179 6.07 -2.71 -4.29
CA PHE A 179 7.17 -2.32 -5.18
C PHE A 179 7.29 -3.29 -6.36
N ILE A 180 7.18 -2.76 -7.58
CA ILE A 180 7.20 -3.53 -8.83
C ILE A 180 8.46 -3.19 -9.62
N ALA A 181 9.39 -4.13 -9.69
CA ALA A 181 10.59 -4.03 -10.51
C ALA A 181 10.40 -4.82 -11.82
N SER A 182 10.68 -4.21 -12.98
CA SER A 182 10.82 -4.98 -14.22
C SER A 182 12.18 -5.68 -14.29
N ASN A 183 12.28 -6.66 -15.18
CA ASN A 183 13.53 -7.34 -15.48
C ASN A 183 13.59 -7.66 -16.98
N LYS A 184 14.80 -7.81 -17.53
CA LYS A 184 14.99 -8.20 -18.93
C LYS A 184 14.47 -9.61 -19.15
N SER A 185 13.95 -9.83 -20.36
CA SER A 185 13.65 -11.18 -20.84
C SER A 185 14.91 -12.05 -20.74
N VAL A 186 14.75 -13.25 -20.18
CA VAL A 186 15.81 -14.26 -20.08
C VAL A 186 15.89 -15.08 -21.38
N ARG A 187 14.92 -14.93 -22.28
CA ARG A 187 14.91 -15.59 -23.59
C ARG A 187 15.40 -14.59 -24.62
N GLU A 188 16.50 -14.92 -25.28
CA GLU A 188 16.89 -14.32 -26.55
C GLU A 188 15.86 -14.76 -27.60
N GLU A 189 15.29 -13.80 -28.33
CA GLU A 189 14.54 -14.03 -29.57
C GLU A 189 15.45 -13.77 -30.76
#